data_AF-A0A976QF82-F1
#
_entry.id   AF-A0A976QF82-F1
#
_cell.length_a   1.000
_cell.length_b   1.000
_cell.length_c   1.000
_cell.angle_alpha   90.00
_cell.angle_beta   90.00
_cell.angle_gamma   90.00
#
_symmetry.space_group_name_H-M   'P 1'
#
loop_
_entity.id
_entity.type
_entity.pdbx_description
1 polymer ?
#
loop_
_entity_poly.entity_id
_entity_poly.type
_entity_poly.pdbx_seq_one_letter_code
_entity_poly.pdbx_strand_id
1 'polypeptide(L)'
;MKSDKKSVVFVSIIWLVFMLIFAGLGFSHLKKSKQEIPNFKITKVLSSGANAEIKVNGVSIEKPFQDFANEFNNEYLEQQNKSNREANCIAAWGYFVASLTSLFSAVLEWKPKWTFILRKKSKCR
;
A
#
# COMPACT_ATOMS: atom_id res chain seq x y z
N MET A 1 32.52 -30.13 12.20
CA MET A 1 31.05 -29.94 12.11
C MET A 1 30.54 -28.76 12.98
N LYS A 2 31.21 -27.59 12.95
CA LYS A 2 30.78 -26.35 13.65
C LYS A 2 30.23 -25.27 12.69
N SER A 3 30.29 -25.51 11.37
CA SER A 3 29.93 -24.56 10.33
C SER A 3 28.41 -24.31 10.23
N ASP A 4 27.59 -25.32 10.51
CA ASP A 4 26.14 -25.26 10.24
C ASP A 4 25.37 -24.28 11.13
N LYS A 5 25.76 -24.13 12.40
CA LYS A 5 25.03 -23.25 13.34
C LYS A 5 25.15 -21.78 12.99
N LYS A 6 26.33 -21.34 12.51
CA LYS A 6 26.53 -19.95 12.09
C LYS A 6 25.73 -19.62 10.83
N SER A 7 25.65 -20.58 9.90
CA SER A 7 24.85 -20.43 8.68
C SER A 7 23.37 -20.29 9.00
N VAL A 8 22.82 -21.13 9.87
CA VAL A 8 21.39 -21.07 10.25
C VAL A 8 21.04 -19.73 10.91
N VAL A 9 21.87 -19.25 11.85
CA VAL A 9 21.65 -17.95 12.49
C VAL A 9 21.69 -16.82 11.47
N PHE A 10 22.62 -16.87 10.50
CA PHE A 10 22.72 -15.85 9.46
C PHE A 10 21.48 -15.80 8.56
N VAL A 11 20.96 -16.95 8.12
CA VAL A 11 19.74 -17.00 7.30
C VAL A 11 18.52 -16.53 8.09
N SER A 12 18.41 -16.87 9.38
CA SER A 12 17.34 -16.36 10.24
C SER A 12 17.38 -14.84 10.41
N ILE A 13 18.57 -14.24 10.49
CA ILE A 13 18.73 -12.77 10.53
C ILE A 13 18.23 -12.14 9.23
N ILE A 14 18.54 -12.73 8.07
CA ILE A 14 18.04 -12.25 6.77
C ILE A 14 16.51 -12.26 6.75
N TRP A 15 15.88 -13.34 7.22
CA TRP A 15 14.42 -13.42 7.30
C TRP A 15 13.81 -12.36 8.22
N LEU A 16 14.46 -12.04 9.34
CA LEU A 16 14.01 -10.96 10.22
C LEU A 16 14.14 -9.58 9.56
N VAL A 17 15.18 -9.34 8.77
CA VAL A 17 15.31 -8.12 7.98
C VAL A 17 14.18 -8.00 6.97
N PHE A 18 13.86 -9.07 6.23
CA PHE A 18 12.72 -9.06 5.31
C PHE A 18 11.39 -8.85 6.01
N MET A 19 11.19 -9.44 7.20
CA MET A 19 10.02 -9.20 8.02
C MET A 19 9.84 -7.71 8.31
N LEU A 20 10.90 -7.02 8.75
CA LEU A 20 10.84 -5.58 9.03
C LEU A 20 10.55 -4.75 7.77
N ILE A 21 11.17 -5.09 6.63
CA ILE A 21 10.94 -4.40 5.36
C ILE A 21 9.47 -4.55 4.94
N PHE A 22 8.94 -5.78 4.93
CA PHE A 22 7.56 -6.03 4.53
C PHE A 22 6.55 -5.42 5.51
N ALA A 23 6.81 -5.48 6.82
CA ALA A 23 5.97 -4.79 7.79
C ALA A 23 5.93 -3.27 7.52
N GLY A 24 7.10 -2.65 7.28
CA GLY A 24 7.20 -1.22 6.95
C GLY A 24 6.45 -0.85 5.67
N LEU A 25 6.56 -1.67 4.62
CA LEU A 25 5.81 -1.49 3.37
C LEU A 25 4.29 -1.63 3.61
N GLY A 26 3.87 -2.61 4.41
CA GLY A 26 2.48 -2.79 4.81
C GLY A 26 1.91 -1.55 5.50
N PHE A 27 2.63 -0.99 6.48
CA PHE A 27 2.23 0.25 7.15
C PHE A 27 2.21 1.45 6.20
N SER A 28 3.19 1.56 5.29
CA SER A 28 3.23 2.64 4.30
C SER A 28 2.03 2.61 3.35
N HIS A 29 1.68 1.45 2.82
CA HIS A 29 0.51 1.29 1.96
C HIS A 29 -0.81 1.50 2.71
N LEU A 30 -0.90 1.08 3.97
CA LEU A 30 -2.06 1.37 4.81
C LEU A 30 -2.21 2.87 5.12
N LYS A 31 -1.10 3.61 5.21
CA LYS A 31 -1.14 5.07 5.33
C LYS A 31 -1.60 5.72 4.02
N LYS A 32 -1.08 5.27 2.87
CA LYS A 32 -1.46 5.76 1.54
C LYS A 32 -2.92 5.48 1.19
N SER A 33 -3.50 4.38 1.67
CA SER A 33 -4.92 4.06 1.42
C SER A 33 -5.87 5.06 2.08
N LYS A 34 -5.41 5.83 3.09
CA LYS A 34 -6.20 6.87 3.76
C LYS A 34 -6.00 8.25 3.13
N GLN A 35 -5.11 8.38 2.14
CA GLN A 35 -4.86 9.64 1.47
C GLN A 35 -5.77 9.74 0.25
N GLU A 36 -6.49 10.86 0.17
CA GLU A 36 -7.40 11.16 -0.94
C GLU A 36 -6.88 12.38 -1.70
N ILE A 37 -7.00 12.34 -3.02
CA ILE A 37 -6.74 13.49 -3.88
C ILE A 37 -7.84 14.51 -3.60
N PRO A 38 -7.50 15.77 -3.26
CA PRO A 38 -8.51 16.79 -2.98
C PRO A 38 -9.28 17.14 -4.25
N ASN A 39 -10.56 17.48 -4.06
CA ASN A 39 -11.43 17.91 -5.16
C ASN A 39 -10.84 19.11 -5.91
N PHE A 40 -10.98 19.09 -7.23
CA PHE A 40 -10.68 20.21 -8.09
C PHE A 40 -11.60 21.39 -7.75
N LYS A 41 -10.99 22.54 -7.46
CA LYS A 41 -11.70 23.79 -7.20
C LYS A 41 -11.39 24.77 -8.31
N ILE A 42 -12.42 25.30 -8.94
CA ILE A 42 -12.28 26.44 -9.83
C ILE A 42 -12.02 27.66 -8.95
N THR A 43 -10.75 28.03 -8.84
CA THR A 43 -10.39 29.32 -8.24
C THR A 43 -10.87 30.41 -9.19
N LYS A 44 -11.81 31.25 -8.73
CA LYS A 44 -12.21 32.48 -9.44
C LYS A 44 -11.04 33.46 -9.43
N VAL A 45 -10.05 33.21 -10.28
CA VAL A 45 -8.98 34.16 -10.53
C VAL A 45 -9.54 35.16 -11.53
N LEU A 46 -9.65 36.42 -11.10
CA LEU A 46 -10.11 37.61 -11.84
C LEU A 46 -11.62 37.92 -11.75
N SER A 47 -12.00 38.52 -10.64
CA SER A 47 -12.90 39.68 -10.69
C SER A 47 -12.37 40.71 -9.71
N SER A 48 -11.46 41.56 -10.20
CA SER A 48 -11.18 42.85 -9.57
C SER A 48 -12.46 43.68 -9.66
N GLY A 49 -13.34 43.53 -8.66
CA GLY A 49 -14.66 44.16 -8.63
C GLY A 49 -15.78 43.12 -8.56
N ALA A 50 -16.66 43.29 -7.59
CA ALA A 50 -17.77 42.40 -7.30
C ALA A 50 -18.59 42.01 -8.55
N ASN A 51 -18.84 40.70 -8.69
CA ASN A 51 -19.88 40.14 -9.57
C ASN A 51 -19.70 40.29 -11.09
N ALA A 52 -18.48 40.31 -11.62
CA ALA A 52 -18.29 40.21 -13.07
C ALA A 52 -18.50 38.75 -13.53
N GLU A 53 -19.61 38.47 -14.21
CA GLU A 53 -19.77 37.21 -14.97
C GLU A 53 -18.74 37.17 -16.09
N ILE A 54 -17.90 36.12 -16.13
CA ILE A 54 -16.98 35.93 -17.25
C ILE A 54 -17.81 35.45 -18.44
N LYS A 55 -17.94 36.32 -19.46
CA LYS A 55 -18.63 36.02 -20.71
C LYS A 55 -17.64 35.89 -21.85
N VAL A 56 -17.73 34.81 -22.60
CA VAL A 56 -17.01 34.63 -23.87
C VAL A 56 -18.05 34.67 -24.98
N ASN A 57 -17.91 35.59 -25.93
CA ASN A 57 -18.91 35.84 -26.99
C ASN A 57 -20.34 36.05 -26.47
N GLY A 58 -20.50 36.72 -25.32
CA GLY A 58 -21.81 37.01 -24.72
C GLY A 58 -22.45 35.85 -23.94
N VAL A 59 -21.86 34.66 -23.95
CA VAL A 59 -22.33 33.49 -23.19
C VAL A 59 -21.54 33.37 -21.89
N SER A 60 -22.24 33.19 -20.77
CA SER A 60 -21.61 32.92 -19.48
C SER A 60 -20.93 31.56 -19.51
N ILE A 61 -19.62 31.54 -19.28
CA ILE A 61 -18.84 30.30 -19.25
C ILE A 61 -18.80 29.67 -17.86
N GLU A 62 -19.31 30.35 -16.84
CA GLU A 62 -19.27 29.91 -15.44
C GLU A 62 -19.94 28.53 -15.25
N LYS A 63 -21.11 28.33 -15.89
CA LYS A 63 -21.89 27.10 -15.76
C LYS A 63 -21.19 25.89 -16.42
N PRO A 64 -20.73 25.95 -17.69
CA PRO A 64 -19.93 24.88 -18.28
C PRO A 64 -18.70 24.48 -17.46
N PHE A 65 -18.00 25.46 -16.86
CA PHE A 65 -16.85 25.16 -16.00
C PHE A 65 -17.29 24.47 -14.70
N GLN A 66 -18.35 24.95 -14.05
CA GLN A 66 -18.90 24.30 -12.85
C GLN A 66 -19.39 22.88 -13.14
N ASP A 67 -20.08 22.67 -14.26
CA ASP A 67 -20.54 21.36 -14.71
C ASP A 67 -19.35 20.42 -14.94
N PHE A 68 -18.31 20.89 -15.64
CA PHE A 68 -17.05 20.14 -15.80
C PHE A 68 -16.39 19.81 -14.46
N ALA A 69 -16.27 20.77 -13.54
CA ALA A 69 -15.63 20.53 -12.25
C ALA A 69 -16.42 19.51 -11.41
N ASN A 70 -17.75 19.57 -11.46
CA ASN A 70 -18.62 18.60 -10.79
C ASN A 70 -18.46 17.20 -11.39
N GLU A 71 -18.50 17.08 -12.71
CA GLU A 71 -18.32 15.81 -13.43
C GLU A 71 -16.92 15.22 -13.16
N PHE A 72 -15.87 16.03 -13.28
CA PHE A 72 -14.50 15.60 -13.02
C PHE A 72 -14.29 15.14 -11.56
N ASN A 73 -14.86 15.87 -10.60
CA ASN A 73 -14.74 15.50 -9.18
C ASN A 73 -15.49 14.19 -8.89
N ASN A 74 -16.75 14.08 -9.31
CA ASN A 74 -17.63 12.96 -8.95
C ASN A 74 -17.33 11.70 -9.76
N GLU A 75 -17.04 11.82 -11.05
CA GLU A 75 -16.84 10.66 -11.91
C GLU A 75 -15.39 10.19 -11.92
N TYR A 76 -14.43 11.11 -11.99
CA TYR A 76 -13.03 10.74 -12.12
C TYR A 76 -12.31 10.67 -10.77
N LEU A 77 -12.32 11.76 -9.99
CA LEU A 77 -11.54 11.80 -8.74
C LEU A 77 -12.06 10.82 -7.68
N GLU A 78 -13.38 10.68 -7.51
CA GLU A 78 -13.92 9.69 -6.56
C GLU A 78 -13.56 8.26 -6.97
N GLN A 79 -13.70 7.91 -8.25
CA GLN A 79 -13.32 6.58 -8.74
C GLN A 79 -11.82 6.33 -8.58
N GLN A 80 -10.98 7.32 -8.89
CA GLN A 80 -9.54 7.21 -8.71
C GLN A 80 -9.15 7.07 -7.23
N ASN A 81 -9.76 7.85 -6.33
CA ASN A 81 -9.53 7.75 -4.89
C ASN A 81 -9.97 6.39 -4.35
N LYS A 82 -11.14 5.88 -4.77
CA LYS A 82 -11.62 4.55 -4.40
C LYS A 82 -10.68 3.46 -4.89
N SER A 83 -10.29 3.49 -6.16
CA SER A 83 -9.36 2.53 -6.76
C SER A 83 -8.00 2.56 -6.05
N ASN A 84 -7.46 3.75 -5.80
CA ASN A 84 -6.21 3.92 -5.06
C ASN A 84 -6.32 3.36 -3.63
N ARG A 85 -7.43 3.58 -2.93
CA ARG A 85 -7.66 3.06 -1.58
C ARG A 85 -7.68 1.54 -1.58
N GLU A 86 -8.43 0.94 -2.50
CA GLU A 86 -8.56 -0.51 -2.64
C GLU A 86 -7.21 -1.15 -2.98
N ALA A 87 -6.51 -0.64 -3.99
CA ALA A 87 -5.19 -1.14 -4.40
C ALA A 87 -4.16 -1.06 -3.26
N ASN A 88 -4.11 0.07 -2.54
CA ASN A 88 -3.21 0.23 -1.41
C ASN A 88 -3.59 -0.67 -0.23
N CYS A 89 -4.88 -0.89 0.02
CA CYS A 89 -5.35 -1.80 1.08
C CYS A 89 -4.95 -3.26 0.77
N ILE A 90 -5.18 -3.70 -0.48
CA ILE A 90 -4.78 -5.04 -0.93
C ILE A 90 -3.27 -5.22 -0.85
N ALA A 91 -2.49 -4.23 -1.33
CA ALA A 91 -1.04 -4.25 -1.23
C ALA A 91 -0.57 -4.33 0.23
N ALA A 92 -1.18 -3.55 1.13
CA ALA A 92 -0.86 -3.59 2.56
C ALA A 92 -1.06 -5.00 3.15
N TRP A 93 -2.19 -5.65 2.84
CA TRP A 93 -2.45 -7.03 3.26
C TRP A 93 -1.41 -8.01 2.69
N GLY A 94 -1.08 -7.89 1.41
CA GLY A 94 -0.04 -8.72 0.78
C GLY A 94 1.32 -8.60 1.50
N TYR A 95 1.71 -7.37 1.85
CA TYR A 95 2.95 -7.14 2.60
C TYR A 95 2.88 -7.66 4.04
N PHE A 96 1.75 -7.53 4.74
CA PHE A 96 1.63 -8.12 6.09
C PHE A 96 1.69 -9.65 6.06
N VAL A 97 1.10 -10.30 5.06
CA VAL A 97 1.23 -11.75 4.86
C VAL A 97 2.69 -12.12 4.59
N ALA A 98 3.39 -11.41 3.69
CA ALA A 98 4.80 -11.64 3.42
C ALA A 98 5.70 -11.45 4.67
N SER A 99 5.38 -10.45 5.50
CA SER A 99 6.03 -10.21 6.80
C SER A 99 5.83 -11.39 7.75
N LEU A 100 4.60 -11.91 7.87
CA LEU A 100 4.28 -13.09 8.67
C LEU A 100 5.03 -14.32 8.17
N THR A 101 5.05 -14.57 6.85
CA THR A 101 5.79 -15.69 6.25
C THR A 101 7.29 -15.61 6.53
N SER A 102 7.86 -14.41 6.46
CA SER A 102 9.28 -14.17 6.77
C SER A 102 9.57 -14.46 8.25
N LEU A 103 8.68 -14.05 9.16
CA LEU A 103 8.79 -14.36 10.59
C LEU A 103 8.72 -15.88 10.84
N PHE A 104 7.79 -16.59 10.22
CA PHE A 104 7.69 -18.05 10.34
C PHE A 104 8.96 -18.74 9.82
N SER A 105 9.52 -18.27 8.71
CA SER A 105 10.74 -18.81 8.13
C SER A 105 11.93 -18.66 9.09
N ALA A 106 12.09 -17.47 9.71
CA ALA A 106 13.10 -17.24 10.75
C ALA A 106 12.94 -18.21 11.95
N VAL A 107 11.70 -18.41 12.42
CA VAL A 107 11.42 -19.28 13.57
C VAL A 107 11.68 -20.76 13.26
N LEU A 108 11.34 -21.21 12.04
CA LEU A 108 11.55 -22.59 11.61
C LEU A 108 13.04 -22.93 11.51
N GLU A 109 13.84 -22.02 10.95
CA GLU A 109 15.28 -22.19 10.86
C GLU A 109 15.95 -22.19 12.24
N TRP A 110 15.46 -21.36 13.17
CA TRP A 110 15.99 -21.31 14.54
C TRP A 110 15.79 -22.60 15.34
N LYS A 111 14.83 -23.48 14.97
CA LYS A 111 14.62 -24.78 15.62
C LYS A 111 15.25 -25.93 14.82
N PRO A 112 16.56 -26.22 14.94
CA PRO A 112 17.23 -27.26 14.17
C PRO A 112 16.91 -28.71 14.62
N LYS A 113 15.76 -28.99 15.26
CA LYS A 113 15.51 -30.30 15.91
C LYS A 113 14.13 -30.94 15.73
N TRP A 114 13.20 -30.37 14.95
CA TRP A 114 11.91 -31.04 14.75
C TRP A 114 11.93 -32.14 13.68
N THR A 115 12.85 -32.11 12.71
CA THR A 115 12.91 -33.10 11.62
C THR A 115 13.77 -34.33 11.91
N PHE A 116 14.53 -34.37 13.02
CA PHE A 116 15.30 -35.56 13.39
C PHE A 116 14.43 -36.67 14.02
N ILE A 117 13.27 -36.32 14.59
CA ILE A 117 12.37 -37.28 15.24
C ILE A 117 11.57 -38.07 14.19
N LEU A 118 11.20 -37.46 13.06
CA LEU A 118 10.48 -38.16 11.97
C LEU A 118 11.40 -39.06 11.14
N ARG A 119 12.70 -38.76 11.03
CA ARG A 119 13.67 -39.61 10.31
C ARG A 119 14.10 -40.85 11.10
N LYS A 120 13.97 -40.85 12.43
CA LYS A 120 14.38 -42.00 13.26
C LYS A 120 13.34 -43.13 13.28
N LYS A 121 12.08 -42.85 12.94
CA LYS A 121 11.01 -43.87 12.87
C LYS A 121 10.98 -44.70 11.58
N SER A 122 11.66 -44.28 10.50
CA SER A 122 11.67 -45.02 9.22
C SER A 122 12.88 -45.94 9.03
N LYS A 123 13.88 -45.89 9.91
CA LYS A 123 15.07 -46.78 9.89
C LYS A 123 15.00 -47.96 10.85
N CYS A 124 13.90 -48.11 11.59
CA CYS A 124 13.61 -49.30 12.39
C CYS A 124 12.49 -50.10 11.70
N ARG A 125 12.78 -50.65 10.52
CA ARG A 125 12.05 -51.77 9.92
C ARG A 125 12.98 -52.53 9.01
#